data_AF-A0A0F8XHZ8-F1
#
_entry.id   AF-A0A0F8XHZ8-F1
#
_cell.length_a   1.000
_cell.length_b   1.000
_cell.length_c   1.000
_cell.angle_alpha   90.00
_cell.angle_beta   90.00
_cell.angle_gamma   90.00
#
_symmetry.space_group_name_H-M   'P 1'
#
loop_
_entity.id
_entity.type
_entity.pdbx_description
1 polymer ?
#
loop_
_entity_poly.entity_id
_entity_poly.type
_entity_poly.pdbx_seq_one_letter_code
_entity_poly.pdbx_strand_id
1 'polypeptide(L)'
;ATNRALVTTLAGRPDVISARTLIRSKQPNTHAELDRVLGFLDSALSPTPNNGVFFRADGAANWFAVTRAGGVETATDTGQALDNAWRTFEIRQTGSILVSFLIDGVVVATHQTNIPAADLMLRAGIMDSGAGTAAVNNYLDVDYARVQGDR
;
A
#
# COMPACT_ATOMS: atom_id res chain seq x y z
N ALA A 1 7.05 16.77 28.06
CA ALA A 1 5.78 16.67 27.32
C ALA A 1 6.01 15.78 26.11
N THR A 2 5.44 14.59 26.09
CA THR A 2 5.67 13.61 25.02
C THR A 2 4.63 13.87 23.94
N ASN A 3 5.05 14.46 22.82
CA ASN A 3 4.20 14.63 21.64
C ASN A 3 3.89 13.24 21.07
N ARG A 4 2.72 12.70 21.42
CA ARG A 4 2.15 11.52 20.79
C ARG A 4 1.33 12.02 19.60
N ALA A 5 1.91 11.99 18.40
CA ALA A 5 1.17 12.27 17.18
C ALA A 5 0.12 11.15 17.00
N LEU A 6 -1.15 11.48 17.21
CA LEU A 6 -2.27 10.62 16.88
C LEU A 6 -2.44 10.66 15.36
N VAL A 7 -2.08 9.56 14.69
CA VAL A 7 -2.45 9.36 13.29
C VAL A 7 -3.93 9.01 13.26
N THR A 8 -4.77 10.04 13.14
CA THR A 8 -6.21 9.87 12.89
C THR A 8 -6.41 9.37 11.46
N THR A 9 -7.16 8.29 11.29
CA THR A 9 -7.53 7.72 9.99
C THR A 9 -8.20 8.77 9.10
N LEU A 10 -7.55 9.16 8.01
CA LEU A 10 -8.18 9.94 6.95
C LEU A 10 -8.99 9.00 6.05
N ALA A 11 -10.30 9.21 6.00
CA ALA A 11 -11.20 8.66 4.99
C ALA A 11 -11.44 9.72 3.91
N GLY A 12 -11.38 9.34 2.63
CA GLY A 12 -11.61 10.26 1.52
C GLY A 12 -11.95 9.55 0.22
N ARG A 13 -12.62 10.28 -0.68
CA ARG A 13 -12.96 9.81 -2.03
C ARG A 13 -11.72 9.82 -2.93
N PRO A 14 -11.49 8.75 -3.72
CA PRO A 14 -10.29 8.60 -4.55
C PRO A 14 -10.14 9.66 -5.64
N ASP A 15 -11.20 10.39 -5.99
CA ASP A 15 -11.25 11.36 -7.09
C ASP A 15 -10.11 12.42 -7.04
N VAL A 16 -9.56 12.72 -5.85
CA VAL A 16 -8.48 13.70 -5.63
C VAL A 16 -7.53 13.33 -4.47
N ILE A 17 -6.95 12.12 -4.47
CA ILE A 17 -5.96 11.73 -3.44
C ILE A 17 -4.54 11.65 -4.04
N SER A 18 -3.64 12.53 -3.59
CA SER A 18 -2.19 12.32 -3.71
C SER A 18 -1.62 11.96 -2.35
N ALA A 19 -1.38 10.68 -2.09
CA ALA A 19 -0.77 10.28 -0.82
C ALA A 19 0.62 9.71 -1.04
N ARG A 20 1.55 10.27 -0.28
CA ARG A 20 2.93 9.85 -0.21
C ARG A 20 3.18 9.29 1.18
N THR A 21 3.55 8.01 1.26
CA THR A 21 3.88 7.38 2.53
C THR A 21 5.35 6.93 2.49
N LEU A 22 6.16 7.38 3.45
CA LEU A 22 7.52 6.85 3.60
C LEU A 22 7.48 5.69 4.58
N ILE A 23 7.84 4.52 4.09
CA ILE A 23 7.77 3.26 4.82
C ILE A 23 9.12 2.56 4.68
N ARG A 24 9.65 1.98 5.76
CA ARG A 24 10.62 0.88 5.63
C ARG A 24 9.95 -0.39 6.06
N SER A 25 10.08 -1.41 5.25
CA SER A 25 10.24 -2.74 5.84
C SER A 25 11.72 -2.89 6.19
N LYS A 26 12.05 -3.52 7.32
CA LYS A 26 13.41 -4.04 7.54
C LYS A 26 13.43 -5.54 7.32
N GLN A 27 14.51 -5.95 6.66
CA GLN A 27 15.01 -7.30 6.38
C GLN A 27 14.15 -8.08 5.40
N PRO A 28 14.80 -8.73 4.41
CA PRO A 28 14.09 -9.41 3.36
C PRO A 28 13.23 -10.46 4.05
N ASN A 29 11.91 -10.35 3.92
CA ASN A 29 11.05 -11.45 4.31
C ASN A 29 11.40 -12.59 3.37
N THR A 30 12.29 -13.43 3.82
CA THR A 30 12.45 -14.79 3.31
C THR A 30 11.23 -15.64 3.65
N HIS A 31 10.27 -15.10 4.40
CA HIS A 31 9.06 -15.76 4.83
C HIS A 31 7.98 -15.65 3.76
N ALA A 32 7.66 -16.77 3.12
CA ALA A 32 6.66 -16.87 2.06
C ALA A 32 5.22 -16.70 2.57
N GLU A 33 5.02 -16.77 3.89
CA GLU A 33 3.73 -16.79 4.56
C GLU A 33 3.30 -15.40 5.08
N LEU A 34 4.02 -14.34 4.71
CA LEU A 34 3.76 -13.00 5.23
C LEU A 34 3.51 -11.98 4.14
N ASP A 35 2.25 -11.56 4.06
CA ASP A 35 1.79 -10.57 3.11
C ASP A 35 1.91 -9.16 3.70
N ARG A 36 2.26 -8.17 2.88
CA ARG A 36 2.15 -6.75 3.26
C ARG A 36 1.23 -6.02 2.33
N VAL A 37 0.55 -5.05 2.92
CA VAL A 37 -0.26 -4.08 2.20
C VAL A 37 0.05 -2.70 2.72
N LEU A 38 0.20 -1.75 1.80
CA LEU A 38 0.32 -0.32 2.09
C LEU A 38 -0.43 0.49 1.03
N GLY A 39 -1.32 1.38 1.46
CA GLY A 39 -2.13 2.21 0.56
C GLY A 39 -3.57 2.34 1.02
N PHE A 40 -4.47 2.56 0.08
CA PHE A 40 -5.87 2.88 0.31
C PHE A 40 -6.77 1.67 0.12
N LEU A 41 -7.51 1.25 1.16
CA LEU A 41 -8.44 0.10 1.12
C LEU A 41 -9.82 0.49 1.67
N ASP A 42 -10.88 -0.16 1.19
CA ASP A 42 -12.27 0.05 1.64
C ASP A 42 -12.65 -0.75 2.90
N SER A 43 -11.85 -1.76 3.24
CA SER A 43 -12.15 -2.76 4.25
C SER A 43 -11.00 -2.84 5.26
N ALA A 44 -11.09 -3.78 6.22
CA ALA A 44 -9.98 -4.10 7.10
C ALA A 44 -8.72 -4.48 6.29
N LEU A 45 -7.55 -4.44 6.93
CA LEU A 45 -6.29 -4.82 6.28
C LEU A 45 -6.44 -6.22 5.66
N SER A 46 -6.27 -6.30 4.34
CA SER A 46 -6.45 -7.51 3.53
C SER A 46 -5.59 -7.41 2.27
N PRO A 47 -4.96 -8.50 1.79
CA PRO A 47 -4.28 -8.53 0.49
C PRO A 47 -5.25 -8.42 -0.70
N THR A 48 -6.54 -8.69 -0.49
CA THR A 48 -7.57 -8.77 -1.52
C THR A 48 -8.84 -8.01 -1.12
N PRO A 49 -8.76 -6.68 -0.84
CA PRO A 49 -9.94 -5.88 -0.54
C PRO A 49 -10.90 -5.86 -1.74
N ASN A 50 -12.17 -5.50 -1.51
CA ASN A 50 -13.12 -5.34 -2.60
C ASN A 50 -12.80 -4.09 -3.44
N ASN A 51 -12.35 -3.01 -2.79
CA ASN A 51 -11.86 -1.81 -3.44
C ASN A 51 -10.54 -1.34 -2.82
N GLY A 52 -9.60 -0.91 -3.65
CA GLY A 52 -8.36 -0.32 -3.16
C GLY A 52 -7.40 0.18 -4.23
N VAL A 53 -6.48 1.03 -3.80
CA VAL A 53 -5.32 1.50 -4.54
C VAL A 53 -4.11 1.39 -3.62
N PHE A 54 -3.26 0.40 -3.85
CA PHE A 54 -2.26 0.00 -2.85
C PHE A 54 -1.05 -0.68 -3.48
N PHE A 55 0.04 -0.77 -2.71
CA PHE A 55 1.09 -1.73 -2.96
C PHE A 55 0.86 -2.98 -2.11
N ARG A 56 1.16 -4.13 -2.70
CA ARG A 56 1.10 -5.45 -2.05
C ARG A 56 2.42 -6.18 -2.23
N ALA A 57 2.83 -6.98 -1.26
CA ALA A 57 3.81 -8.03 -1.50
C ALA A 57 3.26 -9.32 -0.89
N ASP A 58 3.16 -10.36 -1.72
CA ASP A 58 2.66 -11.67 -1.34
C ASP A 58 3.85 -12.55 -0.96
N GLY A 59 3.97 -12.91 0.32
CA GLY A 59 5.14 -13.61 0.84
C GLY A 59 6.48 -12.90 0.59
N ALA A 60 7.46 -13.60 0.03
CA ALA A 60 8.86 -13.15 -0.10
C ALA A 60 9.21 -12.43 -1.43
N ALA A 61 8.21 -12.01 -2.19
CA ALA A 61 8.38 -11.57 -3.59
C ALA A 61 8.65 -10.06 -3.75
N ASN A 62 8.48 -9.56 -4.98
CA ASN A 62 8.51 -8.14 -5.29
C ASN A 62 7.27 -7.43 -4.75
N TRP A 63 7.36 -6.11 -4.64
CA TRP A 63 6.19 -5.25 -4.51
C TRP A 63 5.40 -5.24 -5.82
N PHE A 64 4.09 -5.33 -5.70
CA PHE A 64 3.11 -5.13 -6.76
C PHE A 64 2.39 -3.82 -6.54
N ALA A 65 2.19 -3.06 -7.61
CA ALA A 65 1.23 -1.97 -7.66
C ALA A 65 -0.15 -2.54 -7.99
N VAL A 66 -1.18 -2.18 -7.24
CA VAL A 66 -2.51 -2.82 -7.33
C VAL A 66 -3.62 -1.77 -7.33
N THR A 67 -4.53 -1.87 -8.31
CA THR A 67 -5.85 -1.23 -8.27
C THR A 67 -6.93 -2.31 -8.26
N ARG A 68 -7.91 -2.19 -7.36
CA ARG A 68 -9.06 -3.08 -7.27
C ARG A 68 -10.35 -2.27 -7.22
N ALA A 69 -11.34 -2.66 -8.01
CA ALA A 69 -12.68 -2.09 -7.99
C ALA A 69 -13.72 -3.21 -8.10
N GLY A 70 -14.65 -3.28 -7.13
CA GLY A 70 -15.70 -4.31 -7.10
C GLY A 70 -15.15 -5.75 -7.17
N GLY A 71 -13.97 -6.00 -6.59
CA GLY A 71 -13.33 -7.31 -6.57
C GLY A 71 -12.50 -7.66 -7.81
N VAL A 72 -12.48 -6.82 -8.85
CA VAL A 72 -11.65 -7.01 -10.05
C VAL A 72 -10.31 -6.32 -9.88
N GLU A 73 -9.20 -7.00 -10.21
CA GLU A 73 -7.83 -6.54 -9.97
C GLU A 73 -7.10 -6.16 -11.26
N THR A 74 -6.35 -5.06 -11.19
CA THR A 74 -5.17 -4.82 -12.03
C THR A 74 -3.95 -4.83 -11.12
N ALA A 75 -2.96 -5.66 -11.43
CA ALA A 75 -1.71 -5.75 -10.69
C ALA A 75 -0.51 -5.68 -11.64
N THR A 76 0.51 -4.92 -11.28
CA THR A 76 1.79 -4.82 -11.99
C THR A 76 2.92 -5.14 -11.04
N ASP A 77 3.77 -6.11 -11.37
CA ASP A 77 5.04 -6.33 -10.66
C ASP A 77 5.94 -5.11 -10.88
N THR A 78 6.38 -4.47 -9.78
CA THR A 78 7.22 -3.28 -9.85
C THR A 78 8.69 -3.61 -10.12
N GLY A 79 9.08 -4.88 -9.99
CA GLY A 79 10.48 -5.33 -9.98
C GLY A 79 11.24 -4.94 -8.71
N GLN A 80 10.63 -4.18 -7.80
CA GLN A 80 11.25 -3.80 -6.55
C GLN A 80 11.08 -4.93 -5.53
N ALA A 81 12.18 -5.62 -5.25
CA ALA A 81 12.22 -6.63 -4.20
C ALA A 81 11.91 -6.01 -2.83
N LEU A 82 11.29 -6.80 -1.96
CA LEU A 82 11.25 -6.53 -0.52
C LEU A 82 12.67 -6.46 0.03
N ASP A 83 13.00 -5.36 0.72
CA ASP A 83 14.32 -5.17 1.31
C ASP A 83 14.28 -4.45 2.66
N ASN A 84 15.48 -4.15 3.17
CA ASN A 84 15.71 -3.46 4.43
C ASN A 84 16.03 -1.96 4.25
N ALA A 85 15.59 -1.35 3.15
CA ALA A 85 15.82 0.06 2.93
C ALA A 85 14.57 0.85 3.37
N TRP A 86 14.79 2.06 3.88
CA TRP A 86 13.73 3.07 3.87
C TRP A 86 13.40 3.41 2.43
N ARG A 87 12.13 3.25 2.07
CA ARG A 87 11.62 3.52 0.73
C ARG A 87 10.42 4.45 0.78
N THR A 88 10.34 5.35 -0.18
CA THR A 88 9.15 6.18 -0.34
C THR A 88 8.18 5.47 -1.27
N PHE A 89 7.01 5.08 -0.76
CA PHE A 89 5.91 4.58 -1.58
C PHE A 89 4.90 5.71 -1.81
N GLU A 90 4.65 6.02 -3.07
CA GLU A 90 3.70 7.06 -3.43
C GLU A 90 2.63 6.52 -4.35
N ILE A 91 1.39 6.89 -4.05
CA ILE A 91 0.22 6.66 -4.89
C ILE A 91 -0.28 8.04 -5.29
N ARG A 92 -0.17 8.32 -6.58
CA ARG A 92 -0.64 9.57 -7.17
C ARG A 92 -1.81 9.30 -8.08
N GLN A 93 -3.01 9.66 -7.64
CA GLN A 93 -4.18 9.64 -8.48
C GLN A 93 -4.36 10.99 -9.19
N THR A 94 -4.58 10.96 -10.50
CA THR A 94 -4.87 12.13 -11.33
C THR A 94 -6.27 11.96 -11.92
N GLY A 95 -7.27 12.53 -11.23
CA GLY A 95 -8.68 12.31 -11.55
C GLY A 95 -9.12 10.85 -11.34
N SER A 96 -10.23 10.45 -11.96
CA SER A 96 -10.79 9.10 -11.79
C SER A 96 -10.17 8.03 -12.73
N ILE A 97 -9.29 8.43 -13.65
CA ILE A 97 -8.86 7.57 -14.77
C ILE A 97 -7.40 7.14 -14.70
N LEU A 98 -6.60 7.71 -13.80
CA LEU A 98 -5.16 7.48 -13.79
C LEU A 98 -4.62 7.40 -12.38
N VAL A 99 -3.96 6.29 -12.08
CA VAL A 99 -3.14 6.14 -10.86
C VAL A 99 -1.72 5.81 -11.25
N SER A 100 -0.77 6.61 -10.77
CA SER A 100 0.66 6.34 -10.87
C SER A 100 1.20 5.87 -9.52
N PHE A 101 1.95 4.79 -9.56
CA PHE A 101 2.65 4.22 -8.41
C PHE A 101 4.13 4.56 -8.53
N LEU A 102 4.70 5.09 -7.46
CA LEU A 102 6.12 5.43 -7.42
C LEU A 102 6.80 4.78 -6.22
N ILE A 103 8.05 4.35 -6.45
CA ILE A 103 8.97 3.93 -5.39
C ILE A 103 10.20 4.82 -5.50
N ASP A 104 10.56 5.47 -4.40
CA ASP A 104 11.71 6.39 -4.32
C ASP A 104 11.67 7.50 -5.38
N GLY A 105 10.46 7.95 -5.73
CA GLY A 105 10.21 8.98 -6.72
C GLY A 105 10.22 8.52 -8.19
N VAL A 106 10.49 7.24 -8.46
CA VAL A 106 10.46 6.65 -9.80
C VAL A 106 9.09 6.01 -10.05
N VAL A 107 8.47 6.30 -11.19
CA VAL A 107 7.21 5.64 -11.59
C VAL A 107 7.49 4.18 -11.90
N VAL A 108 6.88 3.29 -11.13
CA VAL A 108 7.03 1.82 -11.27
C VAL A 108 5.81 1.18 -11.93
N ALA A 109 4.64 1.83 -11.88
CA ALA A 109 3.45 1.39 -12.60
C ALA A 109 2.49 2.55 -12.86
N THR A 110 1.65 2.40 -13.87
CA THR A 110 0.53 3.31 -14.15
C THR A 110 -0.69 2.49 -14.53
N HIS A 111 -1.79 2.63 -13.80
CA HIS A 111 -3.04 1.92 -14.05
C HIS A 111 -4.12 2.89 -14.54
N GLN A 112 -4.93 2.43 -15.49
CA GLN A 112 -6.11 3.14 -16.02
C GLN A 112 -7.42 2.35 -15.87
N THR A 113 -7.34 1.15 -15.29
CA THR A 113 -8.46 0.22 -15.12
C THR A 113 -8.58 -0.20 -13.67
N ASN A 114 -9.80 -0.64 -13.30
CA ASN A 114 -10.11 -1.12 -11.95
C ASN A 114 -9.77 -0.10 -10.85
N ILE A 115 -9.85 1.19 -11.17
CA ILE A 115 -9.70 2.29 -10.21
C ILE A 115 -11.03 2.42 -9.46
N PRO A 116 -11.05 2.24 -8.13
CA PRO A 116 -12.29 2.27 -7.36
C PRO A 116 -12.86 3.69 -7.25
N ALA A 117 -14.18 3.78 -7.15
CA ALA A 117 -14.91 5.02 -6.80
C ALA A 117 -15.43 5.02 -5.35
N ALA A 118 -15.13 3.97 -4.58
CA ALA A 118 -15.53 3.83 -3.18
C ALA A 118 -14.65 4.69 -2.26
N ASP A 119 -15.16 5.05 -1.08
CA ASP A 119 -14.36 5.69 -0.04
C ASP A 119 -13.27 4.74 0.45
N LEU A 120 -12.03 5.22 0.53
CA LEU A 120 -10.89 4.43 0.96
C LEU A 120 -10.22 5.05 2.18
N MET A 121 -9.50 4.21 2.92
CA MET A 121 -8.72 4.61 4.09
C MET A 121 -7.26 4.22 3.90
N LEU A 122 -6.33 5.11 4.29
CA LEU A 122 -4.92 4.79 4.31
C LEU A 122 -4.63 3.73 5.37
N ARG A 123 -3.99 2.63 4.96
CA ARG A 123 -3.63 1.49 5.79
C ARG A 123 -2.22 1.01 5.43
N ALA A 124 -1.52 0.50 6.43
CA ALA A 124 -0.25 -0.19 6.25
C ALA A 124 -0.19 -1.32 7.28
N GLY A 125 0.26 -2.51 6.87
CA GLY A 125 0.47 -3.60 7.81
C GLY A 125 1.00 -4.88 7.17
N ILE A 126 1.24 -5.84 8.05
CA ILE A 126 1.72 -7.19 7.75
C ILE A 126 0.67 -8.20 8.23
N MET A 127 0.45 -9.25 7.46
CA MET A 127 -0.54 -10.28 7.72
C MET A 127 0.07 -11.66 7.52
N ASP A 128 -0.37 -12.62 8.33
CA ASP A 128 -0.15 -14.04 8.07
C ASP A 128 -1.08 -14.46 6.92
N SER A 129 -0.51 -15.04 5.86
CA SER A 129 -1.28 -15.55 4.73
C SER A 129 -2.10 -16.78 5.09
N GLY A 130 -1.82 -17.40 6.24
CA GLY A 130 -2.46 -18.63 6.71
C GLY A 130 -2.03 -19.88 5.93
N ALA A 131 -1.08 -19.74 4.99
CA ALA A 131 -0.55 -20.84 4.19
C ALA A 131 0.46 -21.70 4.95
N GLY A 132 0.94 -21.26 6.12
CA GLY A 132 1.92 -21.95 6.95
C GLY A 132 2.12 -21.28 8.30
N THR A 133 3.21 -21.63 8.99
CA THR A 133 3.55 -21.01 10.28
C THR A 133 4.33 -19.72 10.04
N ALA A 134 3.72 -18.56 10.27
CA ALA A 134 4.44 -17.29 10.23
C ALA A 134 5.53 -17.21 11.31
N ALA A 135 6.72 -16.73 10.94
CA ALA A 135 7.79 -16.45 11.91
C ALA A 135 7.36 -15.40 12.93
N VAL A 136 7.91 -15.52 14.14
CA VAL A 136 7.81 -14.52 15.20
C VAL A 136 8.81 -13.38 14.99
N ASN A 137 8.45 -12.16 15.43
CA ASN A 137 9.24 -10.92 15.36
C ASN A 137 9.36 -10.23 13.97
N ASN A 138 8.37 -10.38 13.10
CA ASN A 138 8.28 -9.62 11.85
C ASN A 138 7.69 -8.23 12.06
N TYR A 139 8.13 -7.24 11.29
CA TYR A 139 7.72 -5.86 11.46
C TYR A 139 7.67 -5.07 10.14
N LEU A 140 6.78 -4.08 10.14
CA LEU A 140 6.68 -3.03 9.14
C LEU A 140 6.79 -1.70 9.88
N ASP A 141 7.85 -0.94 9.62
CA ASP A 141 8.06 0.35 10.27
C ASP A 141 7.55 1.47 9.35
N VAL A 142 6.70 2.33 9.89
CA VAL A 142 6.23 3.53 9.20
C VAL A 142 6.85 4.74 9.89
N ASP A 143 7.64 5.52 9.16
CA ASP A 143 8.19 6.78 9.67
C ASP A 143 7.13 7.88 9.58
N TYR A 144 6.63 8.11 8.37
CA TYR A 144 5.57 9.08 8.17
C TYR A 144 4.61 8.68 7.05
N ALA A 145 3.37 9.16 7.21
CA ALA A 145 2.38 9.22 6.16
C ALA A 145 2.04 10.67 5.86
N ARG A 146 2.10 11.06 4.59
CA ARG A 146 1.65 12.36 4.12
C ARG A 146 0.52 12.15 3.12
N VAL A 147 -0.65 12.66 3.45
CA VAL A 147 -1.75 12.78 2.50
C VAL A 147 -1.80 14.22 2.04
N GLN A 148 -1.81 14.43 0.73
CA GLN A 148 -1.99 15.72 0.10
C GLN A 148 -3.17 15.62 -0.88
N GLY A 149 -4.23 16.35 -0.56
CA GLY A 149 -5.47 16.30 -1.30
C GLY A 149 -6.60 16.65 -0.36
N ASP A 150 -6.93 17.93 -0.30
CA ASP A 150 -8.24 18.39 0.15
C ASP A 150 -8.58 19.63 -0.67
N ARG A 151 -9.71 19.51 -1.38
CA ARG A 151 -10.47 20.53 -2.09
C ARG A 151 -9.90 21.11 -3.39
#